data_AF-A0A527ZCW1-F1
#
_entry.id   AF-A0A527ZCW1-F1
#
_cell.length_a   1.000
_cell.length_b   1.000
_cell.length_c   1.000
_cell.angle_alpha   90.00
_cell.angle_beta   90.00
_cell.angle_gamma   90.00
#
_symmetry.space_group_name_H-M   'P 1'
#
loop_
_entity.id
_entity.type
_entity.pdbx_description
1 polymer ?
#
loop_
_entity_poly.entity_id
_entity_poly.type
_entity_poly.pdbx_seq_one_letter_code
_entity_poly.pdbx_strand_id
1 'polypeptide(L)'
;IRYIFAGIVVPLIMGGFFAYGSITGNARLLGHASNAMAFFVGWHYVKQGYGMLMVDAVLKRKFFNEQDKKVLLFNGYAVWLFAWLQTNAVITERQYWGLDYYTFAAPSWVTNIAVFAAAASTAATAVMLINRWRKHGGTLPYNGVVAYVVSLYAWILFVRINPLWLLVVPALHSLQYLAVVWRYQTNVERDRSDAATEPEFKVLSILGPMYRLRVLGFITVGGILGILGFWLVPIALSVLVPYNKEVFGSSLF
;
A
#
# COMPACT_ATOMS: atom_id res chain seq x y z
N ILE A 1 -2.87 21.78 17.40
CA ILE A 1 -3.82 21.97 16.27
C ILE A 1 -3.72 20.85 15.23
N ARG A 2 -2.58 20.63 14.54
CA ARG A 2 -2.42 19.59 13.50
C ARG A 2 -2.85 18.17 13.91
N TYR A 3 -2.44 17.71 15.10
CA TYR A 3 -2.80 16.37 15.59
C TYR A 3 -4.27 16.22 15.98
N ILE A 4 -4.88 17.26 16.55
CA ILE A 4 -6.32 17.28 16.87
C ILE A 4 -7.13 17.21 15.57
N PHE A 5 -6.72 18.01 14.57
CA PHE A 5 -7.38 18.01 13.28
C PHE A 5 -7.29 16.63 12.60
N ALA A 6 -6.09 16.06 12.50
CA ALA A 6 -5.90 14.76 11.85
C ALA A 6 -6.45 13.57 12.66
N GLY A 7 -6.38 13.62 13.99
CA GLY A 7 -6.72 12.50 14.87
C GLY A 7 -8.15 12.49 15.40
N ILE A 8 -8.86 13.63 15.35
CA ILE A 8 -10.24 13.74 15.87
C ILE A 8 -11.16 14.29 14.78
N VAL A 9 -10.85 15.48 14.25
CA VAL A 9 -11.75 16.17 13.32
C VAL A 9 -11.94 15.38 12.03
N VAL A 10 -10.85 14.95 11.39
CA VAL A 10 -10.92 14.17 10.14
C VAL A 10 -11.69 12.84 10.33
N PRO A 11 -11.39 12.00 11.35
CA PRO A 11 -12.18 10.80 11.61
C PRO A 11 -13.67 11.06 11.85
N LEU A 12 -14.04 12.11 12.60
CA LEU A 12 -15.44 12.47 12.83
C LEU A 12 -16.14 12.89 11.54
N ILE A 13 -15.47 13.69 10.70
CA ILE A 13 -15.99 14.07 9.39
C ILE A 13 -16.18 12.85 8.50
N MET A 14 -15.19 11.94 8.47
CA MET A 14 -15.30 10.69 7.70
C MET A 14 -16.44 9.81 8.23
N GLY A 15 -16.58 9.66 9.54
CA GLY A 15 -17.68 8.93 10.17
C GLY A 15 -19.05 9.51 9.80
N GLY A 16 -19.19 10.84 9.88
CA GLY A 16 -20.40 11.54 9.45
C GLY A 16 -20.69 11.37 7.96
N PHE A 17 -19.66 11.45 7.11
CA PHE A 17 -19.78 11.26 5.66
C PHE A 17 -20.29 9.85 5.32
N PHE A 18 -19.70 8.81 5.91
CA PHE A 18 -20.14 7.42 5.67
C PHE A 18 -21.52 7.16 6.24
N ALA A 19 -21.82 7.63 7.46
CA ALA A 19 -23.14 7.52 8.07
C ALA A 19 -24.22 8.18 7.19
N TYR A 20 -23.96 9.39 6.68
CA TYR A 20 -24.85 10.08 5.75
C TYR A 20 -25.08 9.27 4.47
N GLY A 21 -24.01 8.76 3.84
CA GLY A 21 -24.12 7.93 2.63
C GLY A 21 -24.95 6.68 2.86
N SER A 22 -24.76 6.00 3.99
CA SER A 22 -25.51 4.80 4.38
C SER A 22 -26.98 5.10 4.67
N ILE A 23 -27.29 6.14 5.44
CA ILE A 23 -28.67 6.50 5.82
C ILE A 23 -29.47 6.97 4.60
N THR A 24 -28.85 7.72 3.69
CA THR A 24 -29.54 8.28 2.51
C THR A 24 -29.66 7.32 1.33
N GLY A 25 -29.15 6.09 1.43
CA GLY A 25 -29.23 5.16 0.29
C GLY A 25 -28.30 5.54 -0.87
N ASN A 26 -27.29 6.39 -0.67
CA ASN A 26 -26.50 6.94 -1.78
C ASN A 26 -25.30 6.04 -2.13
N ALA A 27 -25.58 4.94 -2.84
CA ALA A 27 -24.55 4.00 -3.33
C ALA A 27 -23.48 4.68 -4.19
N ARG A 28 -23.84 5.70 -4.98
CA ARG A 28 -22.88 6.44 -5.81
C ARG A 28 -21.87 7.21 -4.96
N LEU A 29 -22.31 7.88 -3.90
CA LEU A 29 -21.44 8.61 -2.98
C LEU A 29 -20.45 7.67 -2.29
N LEU A 30 -20.92 6.53 -1.78
CA LEU A 30 -20.08 5.51 -1.16
C LEU A 30 -19.12 4.88 -2.18
N GLY A 31 -19.57 4.62 -3.41
CA GLY A 31 -18.74 4.13 -4.51
C GLY A 31 -17.59 5.08 -4.85
N HIS A 32 -17.85 6.39 -4.92
CA HIS A 32 -16.80 7.40 -5.13
C HIS A 32 -15.81 7.45 -3.97
N ALA A 33 -16.28 7.31 -2.73
CA ALA A 33 -15.40 7.27 -1.57
C ALA A 33 -14.49 6.03 -1.57
N SER A 34 -15.04 4.86 -1.89
CA SER A 34 -14.26 3.63 -2.06
C SER A 34 -13.22 3.76 -3.20
N ASN A 35 -13.60 4.45 -4.28
CA ASN A 35 -12.71 4.71 -5.40
C ASN A 35 -11.56 5.66 -5.04
N ALA A 36 -11.86 6.73 -4.30
CA ALA A 36 -10.87 7.66 -3.77
C ALA A 36 -9.93 6.96 -2.78
N MET A 37 -10.47 6.11 -1.90
CA MET A 37 -9.66 5.27 -1.01
C MET A 37 -8.69 4.40 -1.81
N ALA A 38 -9.18 3.68 -2.83
CA ALA A 38 -8.32 2.86 -3.69
C ALA A 38 -7.24 3.71 -4.39
N PHE A 39 -7.59 4.92 -4.85
CA PHE A 39 -6.64 5.87 -5.44
C PHE A 39 -5.50 6.22 -4.46
N PHE A 40 -5.84 6.63 -3.24
CA PHE A 40 -4.86 7.09 -2.26
C PHE A 40 -4.03 5.94 -1.67
N VAL A 41 -4.61 4.75 -1.50
CA VAL A 41 -3.91 3.56 -1.01
C VAL A 41 -2.86 3.10 -2.03
N GLY A 42 -3.21 2.98 -3.31
CA GLY A 42 -2.20 2.61 -4.30
C GLY A 42 -1.14 3.69 -4.52
N TRP A 43 -1.52 4.98 -4.43
CA TRP A 43 -0.55 6.08 -4.40
C TRP A 43 0.42 5.98 -3.21
N HIS A 44 -0.06 5.52 -2.04
CA HIS A 44 0.80 5.25 -0.89
C HIS A 44 1.83 4.15 -1.21
N TYR A 45 1.42 3.05 -1.84
CA TYR A 45 2.32 1.96 -2.24
C TYR A 45 3.40 2.39 -3.24
N VAL A 46 3.06 3.27 -4.18
CA VAL A 46 4.04 3.88 -5.13
C VAL A 46 5.13 4.63 -4.37
N LYS A 47 4.72 5.52 -3.45
CA LYS A 47 5.67 6.28 -2.62
C LYS A 47 6.52 5.36 -1.75
N GLN A 48 5.92 4.27 -1.25
CA GLN A 48 6.62 3.29 -0.46
C GLN A 48 7.70 2.56 -1.28
N GLY A 49 7.38 2.07 -2.47
CA GLY A 49 8.34 1.43 -3.37
C GLY A 49 9.49 2.36 -3.75
N TYR A 50 9.19 3.62 -4.05
CA TYR A 50 10.21 4.66 -4.26
C TYR A 50 11.07 4.90 -3.02
N GLY A 51 10.45 5.01 -1.84
CA GLY A 51 11.13 5.19 -0.57
C GLY A 51 12.11 4.04 -0.27
N MET A 52 11.68 2.80 -0.49
CA MET A 52 12.54 1.62 -0.32
C MET A 52 13.74 1.64 -1.25
N LEU A 53 13.55 2.07 -2.51
CA LEU A 53 14.66 2.25 -3.45
C LEU A 53 15.66 3.31 -2.96
N MET A 54 15.17 4.46 -2.49
CA MET A 54 16.03 5.53 -1.98
C MET A 54 16.78 5.10 -0.71
N VAL A 55 16.11 4.40 0.21
CA VAL A 55 16.74 3.88 1.44
C VAL A 55 17.84 2.87 1.09
N ASP A 56 17.58 1.89 0.23
CA ASP A 56 18.59 0.91 -0.18
C ASP A 56 19.78 1.58 -0.91
N ALA A 57 19.50 2.59 -1.73
CA ALA A 57 20.50 3.40 -2.40
C ALA A 57 21.43 4.13 -1.41
N VAL A 58 20.87 4.78 -0.40
CA VAL A 58 21.64 5.48 0.65
C VAL A 58 22.46 4.49 1.46
N LEU A 59 21.85 3.39 1.91
CA LEU A 59 22.52 2.36 2.72
C LEU A 59 23.73 1.76 2.00
N LYS A 60 23.63 1.55 0.68
CA LYS A 60 24.70 1.00 -0.14
C LYS A 60 25.64 2.06 -0.73
N ARG A 61 25.47 3.34 -0.35
CA ARG A 61 26.20 4.49 -0.91
C ARG A 61 26.12 4.59 -2.44
N LYS A 62 25.02 4.10 -3.01
CA LYS A 62 24.72 4.13 -4.46
C LYS A 62 23.67 5.20 -4.72
N PHE A 63 24.00 6.46 -4.48
CA PHE A 63 23.06 7.56 -4.58
C PHE A 63 22.53 7.74 -6.01
N PHE A 64 21.25 8.10 -6.13
CA PHE A 64 20.65 8.56 -7.38
C PHE A 64 20.79 10.08 -7.46
N ASN A 65 21.08 10.60 -8.65
CA ASN A 65 21.10 12.05 -8.86
C ASN A 65 19.66 12.59 -8.98
N GLU A 66 19.51 13.92 -9.02
CA GLU A 66 18.18 14.56 -9.09
C GLU A 66 17.40 14.22 -10.37
N GLN A 67 18.08 14.01 -11.49
CA GLN A 67 17.41 13.62 -12.74
C GLN A 67 16.87 12.19 -12.65
N ASP A 68 17.67 11.25 -12.13
CA ASP A 68 17.24 9.87 -11.92
C ASP A 68 16.02 9.80 -11.00
N LYS A 69 16.03 10.59 -9.91
CA LYS A 69 14.90 10.68 -8.97
C LYS A 69 13.64 11.18 -9.67
N LYS A 70 13.74 12.19 -10.55
CA LYS A 70 12.60 12.70 -11.32
C LYS A 70 12.05 11.67 -12.29
N VAL A 71 12.92 10.91 -12.97
CA VAL A 71 12.51 9.80 -13.86
C VAL A 71 11.72 8.75 -13.08
N LEU A 72 12.23 8.34 -11.92
CA LEU A 72 11.56 7.37 -11.04
C LEU A 72 10.22 7.90 -10.51
N LEU A 73 10.16 9.16 -10.05
CA LEU A 73 8.91 9.74 -9.56
C LEU A 73 7.86 9.84 -10.67
N PHE A 74 8.24 10.34 -11.85
CA PHE A 74 7.35 10.45 -12.99
C PHE A 74 6.83 9.07 -13.42
N ASN A 75 7.71 8.07 -13.46
CA ASN A 75 7.33 6.71 -13.78
C ASN A 75 6.36 6.12 -12.74
N GLY A 76 6.64 6.27 -11.45
CA GLY A 76 5.74 5.82 -10.40
C GLY A 76 4.34 6.42 -10.52
N TYR A 77 4.24 7.72 -10.80
CA TYR A 77 2.96 8.41 -10.98
C TYR A 77 2.24 7.99 -12.26
N ALA A 78 2.94 7.91 -13.38
CA ALA A 78 2.35 7.53 -14.66
C ALA A 78 1.83 6.08 -14.65
N VAL A 79 2.60 5.14 -14.10
CA VAL A 79 2.20 3.73 -13.98
C VAL A 79 0.99 3.58 -13.06
N TRP A 80 0.99 4.29 -11.92
CA TRP A 80 -0.15 4.24 -11.00
C TRP A 80 -1.42 4.84 -11.59
N LEU A 81 -1.31 6.00 -12.23
CA LEU A 81 -2.45 6.65 -12.86
C LEU A 81 -3.06 5.74 -13.93
N PHE A 82 -2.23 5.13 -14.78
CA PHE A 82 -2.69 4.15 -15.76
C PHE A 82 -3.35 2.94 -15.09
N ALA A 83 -2.72 2.34 -14.08
CA ALA A 83 -3.28 1.19 -13.38
C ALA A 83 -4.66 1.50 -12.76
N TRP A 84 -4.79 2.65 -12.09
CA TRP A 84 -6.05 3.08 -11.50
C TRP A 84 -7.13 3.34 -12.56
N LEU A 85 -6.82 3.99 -13.67
CA LEU A 85 -7.76 4.20 -14.78
C LEU A 85 -8.22 2.86 -15.39
N GLN A 86 -7.27 1.94 -15.60
CA GLN A 86 -7.58 0.62 -16.14
C GLN A 86 -8.45 -0.20 -15.19
N THR A 87 -8.16 -0.18 -13.88
CA THR A 87 -8.98 -0.86 -12.87
C THR A 87 -10.38 -0.27 -12.82
N ASN A 88 -10.51 1.06 -12.90
CA ASN A 88 -11.81 1.71 -12.96
C ASN A 88 -12.64 1.25 -14.17
N ALA A 89 -12.05 1.23 -15.36
CA ALA A 89 -12.72 0.80 -16.59
C ALA A 89 -13.19 -0.67 -16.50
N VAL A 90 -12.34 -1.57 -16.01
CA VAL A 90 -12.70 -2.99 -15.86
C VAL A 90 -13.79 -3.22 -14.81
N ILE A 91 -13.79 -2.43 -13.72
CA ILE A 91 -14.84 -2.51 -12.69
C ILE A 91 -16.15 -1.88 -13.19
N THR A 92 -16.12 -0.82 -14.00
CA THR A 92 -17.35 -0.27 -14.63
C THR A 92 -18.05 -1.34 -15.47
N GLU A 93 -17.28 -2.19 -16.14
CA GLU A 93 -17.79 -3.25 -17.01
C GLU A 93 -18.26 -4.51 -16.25
N ARG A 94 -17.97 -4.65 -14.95
CA ARG A 94 -18.26 -5.86 -14.17
C ARG A 94 -18.96 -5.55 -12.84
N GLN A 95 -20.11 -6.18 -12.61
CA GLN A 95 -20.77 -6.27 -11.30
C GLN A 95 -19.82 -6.96 -10.29
N TYR A 96 -19.08 -6.18 -9.50
CA TYR A 96 -18.25 -6.74 -8.41
C TYR A 96 -19.09 -6.81 -7.14
N TRP A 97 -19.15 -8.00 -6.51
CA TRP A 97 -19.79 -8.22 -5.20
C TRP A 97 -21.27 -7.80 -5.10
N GLY A 98 -22.03 -7.87 -6.19
CA GLY A 98 -23.47 -7.58 -6.20
C GLY A 98 -23.84 -6.11 -5.95
N LEU A 99 -22.86 -5.21 -6.04
CA LEU A 99 -23.05 -3.76 -5.96
C LEU A 99 -22.82 -3.16 -7.36
N ASP A 100 -23.71 -2.26 -7.78
CA ASP A 100 -23.45 -1.35 -8.89
C ASP A 100 -22.27 -0.44 -8.49
N TYR A 101 -21.07 -0.85 -8.85
CA TYR A 101 -19.88 -0.02 -8.66
C TYR A 101 -19.94 1.15 -9.64
N TYR A 102 -20.43 2.30 -9.16
CA TYR A 102 -20.31 3.58 -9.86
C TYR A 102 -18.85 4.04 -9.84
N THR A 103 -18.03 3.49 -10.73
CA THR A 103 -16.67 3.95 -10.97
C THR A 103 -16.64 5.05 -12.03
N PHE A 104 -15.47 5.66 -12.20
CA PHE A 104 -15.26 6.68 -13.23
C PHE A 104 -14.92 6.01 -14.55
N ALA A 105 -15.85 6.04 -15.51
CA ALA A 105 -15.55 5.70 -16.89
C ALA A 105 -14.77 6.85 -17.54
N ALA A 106 -13.45 6.86 -17.36
CA ALA A 106 -12.61 7.84 -18.03
C ALA A 106 -12.70 7.63 -19.56
N PRO A 107 -12.81 8.71 -20.36
CA PRO A 107 -12.79 8.59 -21.81
C PRO A 107 -11.56 7.82 -22.29
N SER A 108 -11.72 7.03 -23.35
CA SER A 108 -10.64 6.18 -23.88
C SER A 108 -9.35 6.94 -24.22
N TRP A 109 -9.47 8.19 -24.67
CA TRP A 109 -8.31 9.05 -24.93
C TRP A 109 -7.49 9.36 -23.68
N VAL A 110 -8.11 9.48 -22.50
CA VAL A 110 -7.40 9.70 -21.22
C VAL A 110 -6.58 8.46 -20.87
N THR A 111 -7.19 7.28 -20.98
CA THR A 111 -6.52 6.00 -20.74
C THR A 111 -5.39 5.77 -21.73
N ASN A 112 -5.58 6.14 -23.00
CA ASN A 112 -4.54 6.07 -24.04
C ASN A 112 -3.34 6.97 -23.70
N ILE A 113 -3.57 8.22 -23.29
CA ILE A 113 -2.48 9.11 -22.85
C ILE A 113 -1.75 8.50 -21.64
N ALA A 114 -2.50 7.97 -20.66
CA ALA A 114 -1.92 7.36 -19.47
C ALA A 114 -1.05 6.14 -19.80
N VAL A 115 -1.49 5.26 -20.72
CA VAL A 115 -0.68 4.10 -21.11
C VAL A 115 0.58 4.52 -21.86
N PHE A 116 0.50 5.52 -22.75
CA PHE A 116 1.69 6.04 -23.44
C PHE A 116 2.67 6.68 -22.46
N ALA A 117 2.18 7.47 -21.49
CA ALA A 117 3.01 8.05 -20.44
C ALA A 117 3.66 6.97 -19.55
N ALA A 118 2.90 5.95 -19.17
CA ALA A 118 3.41 4.82 -18.39
C ALA A 118 4.47 4.04 -19.17
N ALA A 119 4.24 3.74 -20.45
CA ALA A 119 5.18 3.03 -21.31
C ALA A 119 6.47 3.83 -21.54
N ALA A 120 6.36 5.11 -21.92
CA ALA A 120 7.49 5.99 -22.16
C ALA A 120 8.33 6.20 -20.89
N SER A 121 7.68 6.43 -19.75
CA SER A 121 8.37 6.57 -18.46
C SER A 121 9.04 5.27 -18.01
N THR A 122 8.42 4.11 -18.27
CA THR A 122 9.00 2.80 -17.98
C THR A 122 10.26 2.58 -18.82
N ALA A 123 10.22 2.90 -20.11
CA ALA A 123 11.38 2.84 -20.99
C ALA A 123 12.49 3.78 -20.52
N ALA A 124 12.16 5.02 -20.14
CA ALA A 124 13.12 5.97 -19.58
C ALA A 124 13.76 5.45 -18.28
N THR A 125 12.98 4.86 -17.38
CA THR A 125 13.49 4.22 -16.15
C THR A 125 14.41 3.05 -16.49
N ALA A 126 14.05 2.18 -17.43
CA ALA A 126 14.88 1.06 -17.84
C ALA A 126 16.22 1.54 -18.42
N VAL A 127 16.20 2.51 -19.34
CA VAL A 127 17.41 3.11 -19.92
C VAL A 127 18.27 3.75 -18.84
N MET A 128 17.68 4.50 -17.90
CA MET A 128 18.39 5.11 -16.78
C MET A 128 19.07 4.04 -15.90
N LEU A 129 18.36 2.97 -15.52
CA LEU A 129 18.93 1.88 -14.73
C LEU A 129 20.05 1.13 -15.47
N ILE A 130 19.90 0.86 -16.77
CA ILE A 130 20.92 0.22 -17.60
C ILE A 130 22.17 1.10 -17.72
N ASN A 131 22.00 2.39 -18.03
CA ASN A 131 23.11 3.33 -18.14
C ASN A 131 23.88 3.44 -16.83
N ARG A 132 23.14 3.46 -15.71
CA ARG A 132 23.73 3.52 -14.38
C ARG A 132 24.45 2.22 -14.02
N TRP A 133 23.86 1.06 -14.32
CA TRP A 133 24.51 -0.24 -14.16
C TRP A 133 25.84 -0.28 -14.89
N ARG A 134 25.88 0.15 -16.16
CA ARG A 134 27.11 0.22 -16.97
C ARG A 134 28.15 1.18 -16.38
N LYS A 135 27.73 2.39 -15.97
CA LYS A 135 28.64 3.41 -15.39
C LYS A 135 29.24 3.01 -14.05
N HIS A 136 28.52 2.21 -13.25
CA HIS A 136 28.94 1.82 -11.89
C HIS A 136 29.42 0.36 -11.80
N GLY A 137 30.07 -0.15 -12.85
CA GLY A 137 30.73 -1.45 -12.84
C GLY A 137 29.78 -2.64 -12.64
N GLY A 138 28.55 -2.53 -13.13
CA GLY A 138 27.54 -3.57 -13.01
C GLY A 138 26.90 -3.65 -11.65
N THR A 139 26.65 -2.51 -11.00
CA THR A 139 26.06 -2.50 -9.66
C THR A 139 24.89 -1.53 -9.51
N LEU A 140 23.85 -1.97 -8.80
CA LEU A 140 22.67 -1.18 -8.42
C LEU A 140 22.26 -1.50 -6.97
N PRO A 141 21.42 -0.67 -6.33
CA PRO A 141 20.72 -1.04 -5.11
C PRO A 141 19.62 -2.06 -5.43
N TYR A 142 20.02 -3.33 -5.63
CA TYR A 142 19.16 -4.38 -6.19
C TYR A 142 17.86 -4.58 -5.43
N ASN A 143 17.91 -4.71 -4.09
CA ASN A 143 16.73 -4.89 -3.27
C ASN A 143 15.76 -3.71 -3.41
N GLY A 144 16.31 -2.49 -3.45
CA GLY A 144 15.52 -1.28 -3.70
C GLY A 144 14.87 -1.28 -5.08
N VAL A 145 15.60 -1.69 -6.12
CA VAL A 145 15.08 -1.77 -7.51
C VAL A 145 13.98 -2.83 -7.60
N VAL A 146 14.17 -4.00 -6.99
CA VAL A 146 13.15 -5.05 -6.91
C VAL A 146 11.92 -4.54 -6.17
N ALA A 147 12.08 -3.88 -5.00
CA ALA A 147 10.97 -3.32 -4.25
C ALA A 147 10.17 -2.30 -5.08
N TYR A 148 10.87 -1.42 -5.82
CA TYR A 148 10.25 -0.45 -6.71
C TYR A 148 9.45 -1.13 -7.84
N VAL A 149 10.07 -2.09 -8.55
CA VAL A 149 9.42 -2.81 -9.67
C VAL A 149 8.23 -3.64 -9.20
N VAL A 150 8.36 -4.37 -8.09
CA VAL A 150 7.28 -5.20 -7.55
C VAL A 150 6.09 -4.32 -7.11
N SER A 151 6.36 -3.20 -6.45
CA SER A 151 5.32 -2.27 -5.97
C SER A 151 4.55 -1.58 -7.11
N LEU A 152 5.15 -1.45 -8.29
CA LEU A 152 4.51 -0.81 -9.44
C LEU A 152 3.86 -1.79 -10.41
N TYR A 153 4.52 -2.92 -10.70
CA TYR A 153 4.14 -3.77 -11.85
C TYR A 153 3.65 -5.16 -11.43
N ALA A 154 4.28 -5.80 -10.44
CA ALA A 154 4.00 -7.20 -10.14
C ALA A 154 2.57 -7.43 -9.63
N TRP A 155 2.06 -6.52 -8.80
CA TRP A 155 0.70 -6.64 -8.28
C TRP A 155 -0.36 -6.54 -9.40
N ILE A 156 -0.12 -5.74 -10.45
CA ILE A 156 -1.02 -5.65 -11.62
C ILE A 156 -1.14 -7.03 -12.31
N LEU A 157 -0.02 -7.77 -12.41
CA LEU A 157 -0.02 -9.13 -12.96
C LEU A 157 -0.74 -10.12 -12.03
N PHE A 158 -0.47 -10.08 -10.73
CA PHE A 158 -1.09 -10.99 -9.77
C PHE A 158 -2.61 -10.83 -9.71
N VAL A 159 -3.10 -9.59 -9.75
CA VAL A 159 -4.55 -9.30 -9.75
C VAL A 159 -5.22 -9.79 -11.04
N ARG A 160 -4.53 -9.78 -12.19
CA ARG A 160 -5.04 -10.38 -13.43
C ARG A 160 -5.15 -11.91 -13.36
N ILE A 161 -4.22 -12.57 -12.65
CA ILE A 161 -4.24 -14.03 -12.48
C ILE A 161 -5.34 -14.42 -11.49
N ASN A 162 -5.40 -13.76 -10.34
CA ASN A 162 -6.43 -13.98 -9.35
C ASN A 162 -6.72 -12.69 -8.57
N PRO A 163 -7.96 -12.17 -8.60
CA PRO A 163 -8.31 -10.93 -7.91
C PRO A 163 -8.16 -11.01 -6.38
N LEU A 164 -8.14 -12.22 -5.79
CA LEU A 164 -7.92 -12.42 -4.35
C LEU A 164 -6.56 -11.89 -3.87
N TRP A 165 -5.60 -11.71 -4.77
CA TRP A 165 -4.33 -11.06 -4.44
C TRP A 165 -4.51 -9.64 -3.88
N LEU A 166 -5.60 -8.93 -4.22
CA LEU A 166 -5.91 -7.62 -3.64
C LEU A 166 -6.05 -7.66 -2.12
N LEU A 167 -6.44 -8.80 -1.53
CA LEU A 167 -6.55 -8.98 -0.07
C LEU A 167 -5.18 -9.10 0.61
N VAL A 168 -4.18 -9.59 -0.13
CA VAL A 168 -2.85 -9.92 0.40
C VAL A 168 -1.85 -8.80 0.14
N VAL A 169 -2.04 -8.01 -0.92
CA VAL A 169 -1.19 -6.87 -1.29
C VAL A 169 -0.94 -5.91 -0.12
N PRO A 170 -1.95 -5.44 0.65
CA PRO A 170 -1.72 -4.56 1.80
C PRO A 170 -0.82 -5.18 2.88
N ALA A 171 -0.98 -6.48 3.14
CA ALA A 171 -0.15 -7.21 4.09
C ALA A 171 1.31 -7.28 3.61
N LEU A 172 1.54 -7.61 2.32
CA LEU A 172 2.89 -7.68 1.74
C LEU A 172 3.57 -6.31 1.70
N HIS A 173 2.82 -5.24 1.40
CA HIS A 173 3.34 -3.88 1.50
C HIS A 173 3.72 -3.53 2.93
N SER A 174 2.93 -3.93 3.93
CA SER A 174 3.24 -3.67 5.35
C SER A 174 4.54 -4.36 5.79
N LEU A 175 4.83 -5.59 5.29
CA LEU A 175 6.06 -6.32 5.60
C LEU A 175 7.33 -5.58 5.15
N GLN A 176 7.26 -4.75 4.09
CA GLN A 176 8.43 -3.99 3.62
C GLN A 176 8.97 -3.04 4.70
N TYR A 177 8.10 -2.48 5.57
CA TYR A 177 8.53 -1.61 6.66
C TYR A 177 9.34 -2.34 7.73
N LEU A 178 9.09 -3.63 7.94
CA LEU A 178 9.86 -4.43 8.90
C LEU A 178 11.33 -4.47 8.55
N ALA A 179 11.70 -4.46 7.26
CA ALA A 179 13.09 -4.40 6.84
C ALA A 179 13.79 -3.11 7.32
N VAL A 180 13.09 -1.97 7.28
CA VAL A 180 13.61 -0.68 7.76
C VAL A 180 13.71 -0.66 9.28
N VAL A 181 12.64 -1.08 9.98
CA VAL A 181 12.60 -1.12 11.44
C VAL A 181 13.66 -2.06 12.00
N TRP A 182 13.77 -3.27 11.43
CA TRP A 182 14.83 -4.21 11.77
C TRP A 182 16.18 -3.54 11.65
N ARG A 183 16.50 -2.98 10.48
CA ARG A 183 17.82 -2.39 10.24
C ARG A 183 18.13 -1.23 11.19
N TYR A 184 17.15 -0.38 11.46
CA TYR A 184 17.27 0.70 12.44
C TYR A 184 17.61 0.15 13.82
N GLN A 185 16.85 -0.84 14.30
CA GLN A 185 17.08 -1.45 15.61
C GLN A 185 18.46 -2.12 15.68
N THR A 186 18.87 -2.88 14.65
CA THR A 186 20.21 -3.50 14.63
C THR A 186 21.33 -2.47 14.69
N ASN A 187 21.18 -1.31 14.04
CA ASN A 187 22.16 -0.23 14.15
C ASN A 187 22.18 0.37 15.55
N VAL A 188 21.02 0.64 16.16
CA VAL A 188 20.92 1.15 17.53
C VAL A 188 21.58 0.20 18.53
N GLU A 189 21.32 -1.09 18.42
CA GLU A 189 21.93 -2.11 19.30
C GLU A 189 23.45 -2.20 19.10
N ARG A 190 23.94 -2.07 17.87
CA ARG A 190 25.38 -2.06 17.57
C ARG A 190 26.10 -0.82 18.11
N ASP A 191 25.41 0.31 18.17
CA ASP A 191 25.97 1.58 18.65
C ASP A 191 25.93 1.70 20.19
N ARG A 192 25.36 0.71 20.90
CA ARG A 192 25.42 0.67 22.36
C ARG A 192 26.83 0.34 22.85
N SER A 193 27.25 1.00 23.93
CA SER A 193 28.59 0.86 24.52
C SER A 193 28.93 -0.55 25.02
N ASP A 194 27.91 -1.36 25.28
CA ASP A 194 27.94 -2.75 25.72
C ASP A 194 27.64 -3.75 24.58
N ALA A 195 27.63 -3.28 23.32
CA ALA A 195 27.37 -4.13 22.17
C ALA A 195 28.41 -5.26 22.06
N ALA A 196 27.93 -6.50 22.15
CA ALA A 196 28.76 -7.68 21.92
C ALA A 196 29.40 -7.60 20.52
N THR A 197 30.70 -7.90 20.44
CA THR A 197 31.53 -7.80 19.22
C THR A 197 31.08 -8.73 18.09
N GLU A 198 30.26 -9.74 18.39
CA GLU A 198 29.61 -10.60 17.40
C GLU A 198 28.14 -10.83 17.74
N PRO A 199 27.22 -10.71 16.77
CA PRO A 199 25.84 -11.13 16.97
C PRO A 199 25.80 -12.66 16.95
N GLU A 200 25.72 -13.29 18.13
CA GLU A 200 25.32 -14.69 18.22
C GLU A 200 23.92 -14.82 17.58
N PHE A 201 23.84 -15.39 16.38
CA PHE A 201 22.59 -15.76 15.72
C PHE A 201 21.96 -16.97 16.43
N LYS A 202 21.57 -16.81 17.70
CA LYS A 202 20.68 -17.74 18.42
C LYS A 202 19.25 -17.41 18.03
N VAL A 203 18.90 -17.74 16.78
CA VAL A 203 17.65 -17.33 16.10
C VAL A 203 16.37 -17.65 16.88
N LEU A 204 16.39 -18.53 17.87
CA LEU A 204 15.18 -18.85 18.67
C LEU A 204 15.41 -19.11 20.18
N SER A 205 16.62 -18.96 20.75
CA SER A 205 16.87 -19.41 22.13
C SER A 205 17.13 -18.32 23.20
N ILE A 206 17.22 -17.02 22.86
CA ILE A 206 17.54 -15.94 23.85
C ILE A 206 16.36 -15.04 24.21
N LEU A 207 15.18 -15.20 23.62
CA LEU A 207 14.06 -14.33 23.96
C LEU A 207 13.52 -14.72 25.35
N GLY A 208 13.97 -14.02 26.38
CA GLY A 208 13.58 -14.23 27.77
C GLY A 208 12.06 -14.23 27.95
N PRO A 209 11.54 -14.79 29.05
CA PRO A 209 10.10 -14.99 29.26
C PRO A 209 9.29 -13.70 29.06
N MET A 210 9.84 -12.55 29.43
CA MET A 210 9.21 -11.23 29.22
C MET A 210 9.08 -10.83 27.74
N TYR A 211 10.06 -11.15 26.89
CA TYR A 211 9.93 -10.88 25.45
C TYR A 211 8.85 -11.77 24.83
N ARG A 212 8.83 -13.06 25.18
CA ARG A 212 7.81 -14.00 24.70
C ARG A 212 6.42 -13.55 25.13
N LEU A 213 6.26 -13.09 26.37
CA LEU A 213 5.01 -12.50 26.87
C LEU A 213 4.60 -11.23 26.11
N ARG A 214 5.54 -10.35 25.79
CA ARG A 214 5.25 -9.12 25.00
C ARG A 214 4.84 -9.44 23.58
N VAL A 215 5.54 -10.36 22.91
CA VAL A 215 5.18 -10.79 21.54
C VAL A 215 3.86 -11.53 21.55
N LEU A 216 3.64 -12.44 22.50
CA LEU A 216 2.36 -13.11 22.67
C LEU A 216 1.25 -12.09 22.93
N GLY A 217 1.44 -11.14 23.84
CA GLY A 217 0.50 -10.06 24.11
C GLY A 217 0.20 -9.23 22.87
N PHE A 218 1.22 -8.87 22.08
CA PHE A 218 1.05 -8.16 20.81
C PHE A 218 0.23 -8.97 19.80
N ILE A 219 0.53 -10.26 19.64
CA ILE A 219 -0.20 -11.16 18.73
C ILE A 219 -1.66 -11.34 19.21
N THR A 220 -1.87 -11.57 20.50
CA THR A 220 -3.20 -11.78 21.08
C THR A 220 -4.04 -10.51 20.98
N VAL A 221 -3.52 -9.36 21.42
CA VAL A 221 -4.25 -8.08 21.34
C VAL A 221 -4.51 -7.70 19.88
N GLY A 222 -3.51 -7.84 19.01
CA GLY A 222 -3.67 -7.61 17.57
C GLY A 222 -4.71 -8.54 16.93
N GLY A 223 -4.72 -9.82 17.32
CA GLY A 223 -5.71 -10.80 16.88
C GLY A 223 -7.13 -10.46 17.35
N ILE A 224 -7.29 -10.10 18.63
CA ILE A 224 -8.59 -9.67 19.18
C ILE A 224 -9.09 -8.41 18.48
N LEU A 225 -8.24 -7.39 18.35
CA LEU A 225 -8.61 -6.14 17.66
C LEU A 225 -8.92 -6.39 16.18
N GLY A 226 -8.20 -7.30 15.53
CA GLY A 226 -8.47 -7.73 14.16
C GLY A 226 -9.84 -8.40 14.03
N ILE A 227 -10.14 -9.39 14.88
CA ILE A 227 -11.44 -10.08 14.91
C ILE A 227 -12.58 -9.08 15.18
N LEU A 228 -12.39 -8.18 16.14
CA LEU A 228 -13.37 -7.15 16.46
C LEU A 228 -13.61 -6.21 15.26
N GLY A 229 -12.54 -5.64 14.71
CA GLY A 229 -12.63 -4.63 13.66
C GLY A 229 -13.07 -5.15 12.29
N PHE A 230 -12.66 -6.37 11.91
CA PHE A 230 -12.96 -6.91 10.58
C PHE A 230 -14.14 -7.88 10.54
N TRP A 231 -14.62 -8.38 11.69
CA TRP A 231 -15.67 -9.39 11.74
C TRP A 231 -16.79 -9.05 12.72
N LEU A 232 -16.50 -9.00 14.02
CA LEU A 232 -17.57 -8.93 15.02
C LEU A 232 -18.33 -7.60 14.98
N VAL A 233 -17.63 -6.47 14.85
CA VAL A 233 -18.27 -5.15 14.75
C VAL A 233 -19.03 -5.01 13.43
N PRO A 234 -18.45 -5.31 12.25
CA PRO A 234 -19.20 -5.37 10.97
C PRO A 234 -20.47 -6.21 11.00
N ILE A 235 -20.41 -7.42 11.56
CA ILE A 235 -21.56 -8.33 11.68
C ILE A 235 -22.61 -7.72 12.62
N ALA A 236 -22.18 -7.22 13.78
CA ALA A 236 -23.09 -6.59 14.72
C ALA A 236 -23.79 -5.39 14.09
N LEU A 237 -23.08 -4.53 13.36
CA LEU A 237 -23.67 -3.39 12.64
C LEU A 237 -24.64 -3.84 11.55
N SER A 238 -24.30 -4.88 10.78
CA SER A 238 -25.17 -5.43 9.74
C SER A 238 -26.48 -6.03 10.27
N VAL A 239 -26.48 -6.50 11.52
CA VAL A 239 -27.67 -7.02 12.22
C VAL A 239 -28.46 -5.91 12.91
N LEU A 240 -27.77 -4.98 13.58
CA LEU A 240 -28.36 -4.01 14.48
C LEU A 240 -28.78 -2.70 13.81
N VAL A 241 -28.12 -2.32 12.70
CA VAL A 241 -28.39 -1.06 12.00
C VAL A 241 -29.26 -1.34 10.78
N PRO A 242 -30.51 -0.85 10.74
CA PRO A 242 -31.34 -0.95 9.54
C PRO A 242 -30.72 -0.15 8.40
N TYR A 243 -30.57 -0.77 7.23
CA TYR A 243 -30.13 -0.11 6.01
C TYR A 243 -30.80 -0.74 4.79
N ASN A 244 -30.81 -0.03 3.66
CA ASN A 244 -31.43 -0.52 2.44
C ASN A 244 -30.57 -1.61 1.77
N LYS A 245 -30.93 -2.88 2.00
CA LYS A 245 -30.22 -4.05 1.44
C LYS A 245 -30.41 -4.23 -0.06
N GLU A 246 -31.48 -3.68 -0.63
CA GLU A 246 -31.68 -3.71 -2.09
C GLU A 246 -30.67 -2.80 -2.80
N VAL A 247 -30.31 -1.69 -2.15
CA VAL A 247 -29.35 -0.72 -2.70
C VAL A 247 -27.90 -1.07 -2.36
N PHE A 248 -27.63 -1.57 -1.15
CA PHE A 248 -26.27 -1.78 -0.65
C PHE A 248 -25.85 -3.25 -0.49
N GLY A 249 -26.73 -4.20 -0.83
CA GLY A 249 -26.47 -5.62 -0.62
C GLY A 249 -26.45 -6.04 0.86
N SER A 250 -25.95 -7.24 1.14
CA SER A 250 -25.98 -7.84 2.49
C SER A 250 -24.75 -7.50 3.36
N SER A 251 -23.80 -6.74 2.85
CA SER A 251 -22.49 -6.51 3.48
C SER A 251 -22.04 -5.05 3.37
N LEU A 252 -22.89 -4.11 3.80
CA LEU A 252 -22.54 -2.68 3.82
C LEU A 252 -21.46 -2.37 4.87
N PHE A 253 -21.51 -3.07 6.01
CA PHE A 253 -20.59 -2.90 7.13
C PHE A 253 -19.55 -4.02 7.19
#